data_AF-A0A969A6V1-F1
#
_entry.id   AF-A0A969A6V1-F1
#
_cell.length_a   1.000
_cell.length_b   1.000
_cell.length_c   1.000
_cell.angle_alpha   90.00
_cell.angle_beta   90.00
_cell.angle_gamma   90.00
#
_symmetry.space_group_name_H-M   'P 1'
#
loop_
_entity.id
_entity.type
_entity.pdbx_description
1 polymer ?
#
loop_
_entity_poly.entity_id
_entity_poly.type
_entity_poly.pdbx_seq_one_letter_code
_entity_poly.pdbx_strand_id
1 'polypeptide(L)' 'MDKSKEIQVGDKVVILRPSHIAGKTGFIYAREVFSDEEISKRWIIRIDSEDVMVSLSPKEFELLAER' A
#
# COMPACT_ATOMS: atom_id res chain seq x y z
N MET A 1 15.04 19.12 -0.09
CA MET A 1 15.16 17.66 -0.01
C MET A 1 13.82 17.14 0.46
N ASP A 2 12.96 16.78 -0.48
CA ASP A 2 11.71 16.08 -0.17
C ASP A 2 12.07 14.80 0.58
N LYS A 3 11.71 14.73 1.86
CA LYS A 3 11.76 13.47 2.60
C LYS A 3 10.69 12.58 1.98
N SER A 4 11.05 11.78 0.99
CA SER A 4 10.25 10.63 0.60
C SER A 4 10.09 9.80 1.88
N LYS A 5 8.92 9.86 2.51
CA LYS A 5 8.61 9.00 3.64
C LYS A 5 8.75 7.57 3.14
N GLU A 6 9.65 6.82 3.76
CA GLU A 6 9.82 5.41 3.49
C GLU A 6 8.53 4.69 3.88
N ILE A 7 8.00 3.87 2.97
CA ILE A 7 6.75 3.12 3.19
C ILE A 7 7.05 2.02 4.21
N GLN A 8 6.25 1.93 5.27
CA GLN A 8 6.41 0.98 6.37
C GLN A 8 5.12 0.18 6.59
N VAL A 9 5.27 -1.02 7.16
CA VAL A 9 4.13 -1.82 7.62
C VAL A 9 3.40 -1.05 8.71
N GLY A 10 2.07 -1.00 8.62
CA GLY A 10 1.21 -0.21 9.50
C GLY A 10 0.86 1.17 8.94
N ASP A 11 1.57 1.67 7.92
CA ASP A 11 1.27 2.97 7.35
C ASP A 11 -0.15 3.03 6.79
N LYS A 12 -0.86 4.10 7.13
CA LYS A 12 -2.16 4.40 6.56
C LYS A 12 -2.02 4.88 5.12
N VAL A 13 -2.87 4.38 4.23
CA VAL A 13 -2.84 4.74 2.81
C VAL A 13 -4.23 5.03 2.26
N VAL A 14 -4.26 5.83 1.19
CA VAL A 14 -5.40 5.96 0.28
C VAL A 14 -5.01 5.37 -1.08
N ILE A 15 -5.92 4.60 -1.67
CA ILE A 15 -5.69 3.98 -2.96
C ILE A 15 -6.04 4.95 -4.08
N LEU A 16 -5.14 5.12 -5.04
CA LEU A 16 -5.34 5.95 -6.23
C LEU A 16 -5.85 5.12 -7.40
N ARG A 17 -5.40 3.86 -7.51
CA ARG A 17 -5.71 2.94 -8.62
C ARG A 17 -5.70 1.48 -8.14
N PRO A 18 -6.39 0.58 -8.85
CA PRO A 18 -7.31 0.80 -9.98
C PRO A 18 -8.64 1.48 -9.55
N SER A 19 -9.41 1.98 -10.53
CA SER A 19 -10.59 2.83 -10.31
C SER A 19 -11.70 2.21 -9.44
N HIS A 20 -11.85 0.89 -9.45
CA HIS A 20 -12.88 0.19 -8.67
C HIS A 20 -12.59 0.15 -7.15
N ILE A 21 -11.35 0.44 -6.75
CA ILE A 21 -10.94 0.60 -5.35
C ILE A 21 -10.31 1.96 -5.06
N ALA A 22 -10.29 2.87 -6.04
CA ALA A 22 -9.76 4.21 -5.85
C ALA A 22 -10.59 4.99 -4.81
N GLY A 23 -9.91 5.75 -3.97
CA GLY A 23 -10.49 6.48 -2.84
C GLY A 23 -10.68 5.64 -1.58
N LYS A 24 -10.56 4.31 -1.65
CA LYS A 24 -10.59 3.45 -0.45
C LYS A 24 -9.33 3.65 0.38
N THR A 25 -9.48 3.52 1.69
CA THR A 25 -8.38 3.56 2.65
C THR A 25 -8.02 2.17 3.14
N GLY A 26 -6.77 2.03 3.57
CA GLY A 26 -6.25 0.79 4.12
C GLY A 26 -4.96 1.02 4.88
N PHE A 27 -4.29 -0.08 5.21
CA PHE A 27 -2.98 -0.06 5.84
C PHE A 27 -2.01 -0.98 5.09
N ILE A 28 -0.74 -0.59 5.04
CA ILE A 28 0.33 -1.47 4.56
C ILE A 28 0.41 -2.68 5.49
N TYR A 29 0.14 -3.86 4.94
CA TYR A 29 0.18 -5.12 5.68
C TYR A 29 1.54 -5.80 5.60
N ALA A 30 2.10 -5.88 4.39
CA ALA A 30 3.39 -6.50 4.14
C ALA A 30 3.99 -6.03 2.82
N ARG A 31 5.27 -6.31 2.60
CA ARG A 31 5.87 -6.22 1.27
C ARG A 31 5.62 -7.51 0.51
N GLU A 32 5.34 -7.42 -0.79
CA GLU A 32 5.17 -8.62 -1.62
C GLU A 32 6.54 -9.31 -1.81
N VAL A 33 6.58 -10.62 -1.57
CA VAL A 33 7.78 -11.46 -1.70
C VAL A 33 7.44 -12.60 -2.67
N PHE A 34 8.27 -12.79 -3.69
CA PHE A 34 8.11 -13.91 -4.63
C PHE A 34 8.68 -15.20 -4.04
N SER A 35 8.29 -16.34 -4.61
CA SER A 35 8.68 -17.68 -4.14
C SER A 35 10.20 -17.93 -4.12
N ASP A 36 10.98 -17.17 -4.89
CA ASP A 36 12.44 -17.19 -4.92
C ASP A 36 13.09 -16.20 -3.92
N GLU A 37 12.34 -15.74 -2.93
CA GLU A 37 12.75 -14.71 -1.94
C GLU A 37 13.08 -13.34 -2.56
N GLU A 38 12.81 -13.15 -3.86
CA GLU A 38 12.96 -11.86 -4.52
C GLU A 38 11.87 -10.90 -4.01
N ILE A 39 12.32 -9.79 -3.42
CA ILE A 39 11.43 -8.78 -2.85
C ILE A 39 10.85 -7.94 -3.98
N SER A 40 9.53 -8.01 -4.16
CA SER A 40 8.80 -7.16 -5.09
C SER A 40 8.88 -5.68 -4.65
N LYS A 41 8.71 -4.78 -5.62
CA LYS A 41 8.51 -3.36 -5.34
C LYS A 41 7.06 -3.06 -4.91
N ARG A 42 6.18 -4.04 -4.90
CA ARG A 42 4.77 -3.90 -4.54
C ARG A 42 4.53 -4.19 -3.05
N TRP A 43 3.43 -3.66 -2.57
CA TRP A 43 2.99 -3.73 -1.19
C TRP A 43 1.63 -4.39 -1.11
N ILE A 44 1.47 -5.26 -0.11
CA ILE A 44 0.19 -5.84 0.27
C ILE A 44 -0.51 -4.86 1.19
N ILE A 45 -1.73 -4.48 0.82
CA ILE A 45 -2.53 -3.48 1.53
C ILE A 45 -3.84 -4.15 1.92
N ARG A 46 -4.20 -4.05 3.21
CA ARG A 46 -5.51 -4.47 3.70
C ARG A 46 -6.47 -3.28 3.63
N ILE A 47 -7.58 -3.46 2.93
CA ILE A 47 -8.64 -2.45 2.84
C ILE A 47 -9.41 -2.39 4.16
N ASP A 48 -9.80 -1.20 4.62
CA ASP A 48 -10.54 -1.07 5.88
C ASP A 48 -11.99 -1.58 5.79
N SER A 49 -12.65 -1.23 4.69
CA SER A 49 -14.08 -1.46 4.50
C SER A 49 -14.43 -2.88 4.05
N GLU A 50 -13.42 -3.68 3.70
CA GLU A 50 -13.57 -4.98 3.04
C GLU A 50 -12.50 -5.92 3.57
N ASP A 51 -12.83 -7.20 3.77
CA ASP A 51 -11.83 -8.22 4.13
C ASP A 51 -11.05 -8.67 2.88
N VAL A 52 -10.45 -7.71 2.19
CA VAL A 52 -9.73 -7.86 0.93
C VAL A 52 -8.32 -7.31 1.10
N MET A 53 -7.35 -8.06 0.58
CA MET A 53 -5.96 -7.62 0.44
C MET A 53 -5.62 -7.41 -1.04
N VAL A 54 -4.88 -6.35 -1.33
CA VAL A 54 -4.47 -6.00 -2.70
C VAL A 54 -2.96 -5.81 -2.78
N SER A 55 -2.36 -6.21 -3.89
CA SER A 55 -0.94 -5.95 -4.21
C SER A 55 -0.84 -4.74 -5.12
N LEU A 56 -0.28 -3.64 -4.60
CA LEU A 56 -0.16 -2.35 -5.31
C LEU A 56 1.28 -1.85 -5.34
N SER A 57 1.67 -1.20 -6.43
CA SER A 57 2.92 -0.47 -6.51
C SER A 57 2.83 0.88 -5.78
N PRO A 58 3.96 1.47 -5.34
CA PRO A 58 3.99 2.78 -4.68
C PRO A 58 3.39 3.96 -5.48
N LYS A 59 3.09 3.77 -6.77
CA LYS A 59 2.44 4.79 -7.63
C LYS A 59 0.91 4.67 -7.63
N GLU A 60 0.38 3.59 -7.06
CA GLU A 60 -1.05 3.25 -7.06
C GLU A 60 -1.73 3.62 -5.74
N PHE A 61 -0.98 4.14 -4.76
CA PHE A 61 -1.47 4.61 -3.47
C PHE A 61 -0.62 5.77 -2.94
N GLU A 62 -1.15 6.49 -1.96
CA GLU A 62 -0.44 7.55 -1.24
C GLU A 62 -0.52 7.31 0.27
N LEU A 63 0.57 7.64 0.98
CA LEU A 63 0.63 7.61 2.44
C LEU A 63 -0.25 8.73 3.01
N LEU A 64 -1.20 8.36 3.86
CA LEU A 64 -1.93 9.31 4.69
C LEU A 64 -1.04 9.62 5.90
N ALA A 65 -0.50 10.83 5.95
CA ALA A 65 0.28 11.25 7.12
C ALA A 65 -0.60 11.22 8.37
N GLU A 66 -0.26 10.38 9.34
CA GLU A 66 -0.73 10.56 10.70
C GLU A 66 -0.17 11.90 11.21
N ARG A 67 -1.09 12.82 11.53
CA ARG A 67 -0.80 14.08 12.24
C ARG A 67 -0.63 13.80 13.72
#